data_AF-A0A1M7YIT7-F1
#
_entry.id   AF-A0A1M7YIT7-F1
#
_cell.length_a   1.000
_cell.length_b   1.000
_cell.length_c   1.000
_cell.angle_alpha   90.00
_cell.angle_beta   90.00
_cell.angle_gamma   90.00
#
_symmetry.space_group_name_H-M   'P 1'
#
loop_
_entity.id
_entity.type
_entity.pdbx_description
1 polymer ?
#
loop_
_entity_poly.entity_id
_entity_poly.type
_entity_poly.pdbx_seq_one_letter_code
_entity_poly.pdbx_strand_id
1 'polypeptide(L)'
;MKLIDTISWLMGRVQGSLFPHLNQCLPTPLTEQEERLVSILELVQVERYVPKNITNYRYPGRKPLDRQALARAFVAKAYYRLATTSDLRRALLSAMNLRR
;
A
#
# COMPACT_ATOMS: atom_id res chain seq x y z
N MET A 1 -18.44 14.65 -13.30
CA MET A 1 -18.55 13.20 -13.05
C MET A 1 -18.98 12.98 -11.61
N LYS A 2 -19.89 12.04 -11.33
CA LYS A 2 -20.23 11.71 -9.94
C LYS A 2 -19.05 10.95 -9.33
N LEU A 3 -18.85 11.08 -8.02
CA LEU A 3 -17.77 10.40 -7.29
C LEU A 3 -17.77 8.88 -7.55
N ILE A 4 -18.95 8.28 -7.57
CA ILE A 4 -19.14 6.85 -7.83
C ILE A 4 -18.62 6.46 -9.22
N ASP A 5 -18.90 7.26 -10.25
CA ASP A 5 -18.45 6.97 -11.62
C ASP A 5 -16.92 6.99 -11.71
N THR A 6 -16.29 7.96 -11.04
CA THR A 6 -14.83 8.08 -10.97
C THR A 6 -14.20 6.88 -10.25
N ILE A 7 -14.79 6.44 -9.13
CA ILE A 7 -14.31 5.29 -8.36
C ILE A 7 -14.48 4.00 -9.18
N SER A 8 -15.64 3.78 -9.78
CA SER A 8 -15.90 2.60 -10.63
C SER A 8 -14.93 2.52 -11.81
N TRP A 9 -14.64 3.64 -12.46
CA TRP A 9 -13.67 3.69 -13.54
C TRP A 9 -12.23 3.41 -13.08
N LEU A 10 -11.82 3.96 -11.92
CA LEU A 10 -10.51 3.69 -11.32
C LEU A 10 -10.37 2.21 -10.95
N MET A 11 -11.39 1.63 -10.34
CA MET A 11 -11.42 0.21 -10.00
C MET A 11 -11.35 -0.67 -11.25
N GLY A 12 -12.04 -0.29 -12.33
CA GLY A 12 -11.94 -0.98 -13.62
C GLY A 12 -10.51 -0.99 -14.17
N ARG A 13 -9.75 0.09 -14.00
CA ARG A 13 -8.32 0.11 -14.37
C ARG A 13 -7.47 -0.77 -13.46
N VAL A 14 -7.66 -0.69 -12.14
CA VAL A 14 -6.91 -1.52 -11.17
C VAL A 14 -7.10 -3.01 -11.49
N GLN A 15 -8.34 -3.43 -11.71
CA GLN A 15 -8.65 -4.83 -12.05
C GLN A 15 -8.17 -5.21 -13.45
N GLY A 16 -8.32 -4.32 -14.44
CA GLY A 16 -8.02 -4.62 -15.84
C GLY A 16 -6.53 -4.56 -16.21
N SER A 17 -5.70 -3.82 -15.46
CA SER A 17 -4.27 -3.67 -15.78
C SER A 17 -3.33 -4.00 -14.63
N LEU A 18 -3.61 -3.54 -13.40
CA LEU A 18 -2.68 -3.67 -12.29
C LEU A 18 -2.58 -5.12 -11.78
N PHE A 19 -3.71 -5.75 -11.44
CA PHE A 19 -3.67 -7.13 -10.91
C PHE A 19 -3.14 -8.17 -11.90
N PRO A 20 -3.50 -8.15 -13.19
CA PRO A 20 -2.91 -9.06 -14.16
C PRO A 20 -1.39 -8.94 -14.22
N HIS A 21 -0.86 -7.71 -14.15
CA HIS A 21 0.58 -7.48 -14.16
C HIS A 21 1.25 -7.94 -12.87
N LEU A 22 0.66 -7.63 -11.71
CA LEU A 22 1.18 -8.08 -10.41
C LEU A 22 1.19 -9.60 -10.30
N ASN A 23 0.13 -10.28 -10.75
CA ASN A 23 0.04 -11.73 -10.72
C ASN A 23 1.06 -12.41 -11.66
N GLN A 24 1.56 -11.72 -12.69
CA GLN A 24 2.67 -12.21 -13.53
C GLN A 24 4.03 -12.04 -12.83
N CYS A 25 4.21 -10.97 -12.06
CA CYS A 25 5.48 -10.66 -11.41
C CYS A 25 5.69 -11.42 -10.09
N LEU A 26 4.60 -11.79 -9.41
CA LEU A 26 4.64 -12.44 -8.10
C LEU A 26 4.73 -13.97 -8.25
N PRO A 27 5.48 -14.65 -7.36
CA PRO A 27 5.64 -16.11 -7.42
C PRO A 27 4.34 -16.87 -7.11
N THR A 28 3.44 -16.26 -6.34
CA THR A 28 2.06 -16.73 -6.17
C THR A 28 1.11 -15.55 -6.35
N PRO A 29 -0.10 -15.78 -6.90
CA PRO A 29 -1.08 -14.71 -7.08
C PRO A 29 -1.50 -14.10 -5.75
N LEU A 30 -1.97 -12.85 -5.82
CA LEU A 30 -2.52 -12.17 -4.64
C LEU A 30 -3.80 -12.86 -4.18
N THR A 31 -3.97 -12.95 -2.86
CA THR A 31 -5.24 -13.31 -2.23
C THR A 31 -6.25 -12.16 -2.37
N GLU A 32 -7.54 -12.45 -2.27
CA GLU A 32 -8.60 -11.41 -2.31
C GLU A 32 -8.37 -10.30 -1.27
N GLN A 33 -7.86 -10.67 -0.09
CA GLN A 33 -7.54 -9.72 0.97
C GLN A 33 -6.37 -8.80 0.59
N GLU A 34 -5.35 -9.32 -0.08
CA GLU A 34 -4.21 -8.54 -0.56
C GLU A 34 -4.59 -7.66 -1.76
N GLU A 35 -5.38 -8.16 -2.71
CA GLU A 35 -5.91 -7.37 -3.82
C GLU A 35 -6.74 -6.18 -3.30
N ARG A 36 -7.56 -6.41 -2.26
CA ARG A 36 -8.32 -5.35 -1.62
C ARG A 36 -7.43 -4.31 -0.94
N LEU A 37 -6.35 -4.73 -0.28
CA LEU A 37 -5.36 -3.81 0.28
C LEU A 37 -4.69 -2.97 -0.84
N VAL A 38 -4.25 -3.61 -1.92
CA VAL A 38 -3.63 -2.91 -3.06
C VAL A 38 -4.61 -1.90 -3.64
N SER A 39 -5.88 -2.26 -3.80
CA SER A 39 -6.93 -1.34 -4.26
C SER A 39 -7.08 -0.12 -3.34
N ILE A 40 -7.08 -0.33 -2.02
CA ILE A 40 -7.15 0.76 -1.04
C ILE A 40 -5.94 1.67 -1.19
N LEU A 41 -4.74 1.11 -1.29
CA LEU A 41 -3.51 1.89 -1.41
C LEU A 41 -3.48 2.71 -2.71
N GLU A 42 -3.96 2.16 -3.82
CA GLU A 42 -3.97 2.90 -5.10
C GLU A 42 -5.13 3.89 -5.22
N LEU A 43 -6.21 3.70 -4.46
CA LEU A 43 -7.29 4.69 -4.39
C LEU A 43 -6.91 5.86 -3.45
N VAL A 44 -6.40 5.54 -2.26
CA VAL A 44 -6.10 6.53 -1.22
C VAL A 44 -4.78 7.26 -1.50
N GLN A 45 -3.78 6.55 -2.03
CA GLN A 45 -2.45 7.07 -2.36
C GLN A 45 -1.86 7.90 -1.21
N VAL A 46 -1.92 7.33 0.00
CA VAL A 46 -1.58 8.00 1.26
C VAL A 46 -0.18 8.61 1.25
N GLU A 47 0.75 8.00 0.50
CA GLU A 47 2.11 8.49 0.33
C GLU A 47 2.22 9.87 -0.31
N ARG A 48 1.21 10.31 -1.08
CA ARG A 48 1.18 11.66 -1.68
C ARG A 48 1.03 12.76 -0.65
N TYR A 49 0.46 12.44 0.51
CA TYR A 49 0.28 13.37 1.62
C TYR A 49 1.48 13.38 2.58
N VAL A 50 2.52 12.60 2.27
CA VAL A 50 3.75 12.52 3.05
C VAL A 50 4.88 13.24 2.31
N PRO A 51 5.49 14.28 2.92
CA PRO A 51 6.59 15.00 2.29
C PRO A 51 7.79 14.08 2.00
N LYS A 52 8.16 13.96 0.73
CA LYS A 52 9.30 13.14 0.26
C LYS A 52 10.65 13.79 0.55
N ASN A 53 10.75 15.09 0.28
CA ASN A 53 11.96 15.89 0.48
C ASN A 53 11.64 17.03 1.44
N ILE A 54 12.31 17.08 2.58
CA ILE A 54 12.23 18.20 3.51
C ILE A 54 13.56 18.95 3.38
N THR A 55 13.56 20.02 2.59
CA THR A 55 14.75 20.85 2.27
C THR A 55 15.34 21.55 3.50
N ASN A 56 14.68 21.51 4.65
CA ASN A 56 15.17 21.96 5.95
C ASN A 56 14.78 20.95 7.04
N TYR A 57 15.38 19.75 7.01
CA TYR A 57 15.10 18.70 7.99
C TYR A 57 15.53 19.11 9.40
N ARG A 58 14.60 19.68 10.19
CA ARG A 58 14.79 20.10 11.58
C ARG A 58 14.06 19.22 12.60
N TYR A 59 13.45 18.12 12.15
CA TYR A 59 12.71 17.23 13.03
C TYR A 59 13.65 16.21 13.69
N PRO A 60 13.57 16.01 15.02
CA PRO A 60 14.30 14.92 15.67
C PRO A 60 13.80 13.57 15.13
N GLY A 61 14.73 12.63 14.88
CA GLY A 61 14.41 11.25 14.48
C GLY A 61 15.08 10.77 13.18
N ARG A 62 14.68 9.57 12.72
CA ARG A 62 15.27 8.84 11.58
C ARG A 62 15.03 9.57 10.25
N LYS A 63 16.04 9.54 9.36
CA LYS A 63 16.00 10.21 8.04
C LYS A 63 14.72 9.84 7.25
N PRO A 64 14.19 10.75 6.41
CA PRO A 64 12.90 10.59 5.73
C PRO A 64 12.77 9.44 4.73
N LEU A 65 13.84 8.68 4.45
CA LEU A 65 13.96 7.82 3.27
C LEU A 65 12.77 6.85 3.09
N ASP A 66 12.09 6.47 4.17
CA ASP A 66 11.00 5.48 4.12
C ASP A 66 9.63 6.03 4.57
N ARG A 67 9.43 7.34 4.75
CA ARG A 67 8.17 7.88 5.31
C ARG A 67 6.94 7.55 4.46
N GLN A 68 7.10 7.56 3.14
CA GLN A 68 6.04 7.18 2.21
C GLN A 68 5.67 5.70 2.35
N ALA A 69 6.68 4.83 2.47
CA ALA A 69 6.46 3.40 2.73
C ALA A 69 5.81 3.17 4.10
N LEU A 70 6.22 3.92 5.13
CA LEU A 70 5.61 3.86 6.47
C LEU A 70 4.13 4.27 6.46
N ALA A 71 3.75 5.25 5.66
CA ALA A 71 2.34 5.63 5.52
C ALA A 71 1.50 4.53 4.87
N ARG A 72 2.02 3.89 3.82
CA ARG A 72 1.37 2.71 3.21
C ARG A 72 1.29 1.55 4.20
N ALA A 73 2.35 1.29 4.96
CA ALA A 73 2.37 0.28 6.01
C ALA A 73 1.39 0.59 7.15
N PHE A 74 1.18 1.87 7.49
CA PHE A 74 0.18 2.29 8.46
C PHE A 74 -1.24 1.92 8.01
N VAL A 75 -1.58 2.20 6.74
CA VAL A 75 -2.86 1.80 6.15
C VAL A 75 -3.01 0.27 6.13
N ALA A 76 -1.96 -0.46 5.74
CA ALA A 76 -1.97 -1.92 5.75
C ALA A 76 -2.22 -2.48 7.15
N LYS A 77 -1.53 -1.96 8.18
CA LYS A 77 -1.72 -2.37 9.58
C LYS A 77 -3.17 -2.16 10.02
N ALA A 78 -3.74 -1.00 9.70
CA ALA A 78 -5.12 -0.66 10.06
C ALA A 78 -6.11 -1.58 9.34
N TYR A 79 -5.90 -1.86 8.05
CA TYR A 79 -6.73 -2.76 7.26
C TYR A 79 -6.75 -4.20 7.80
N TYR A 80 -5.57 -4.75 8.15
CA TYR A 80 -5.46 -6.06 8.78
C TYR A 80 -5.86 -6.10 10.27
N ARG A 81 -6.23 -4.95 10.85
CA ARG A 81 -6.59 -4.81 12.27
C ARG A 81 -5.50 -5.31 13.22
N LEU A 82 -4.24 -5.10 12.85
CA LEU A 82 -3.10 -5.53 13.64
C LEU A 82 -2.77 -4.49 14.72
N ALA A 83 -2.56 -4.96 15.95
CA ALA A 83 -2.28 -4.08 17.08
C ALA A 83 -0.95 -3.34 16.89
N THR A 84 0.11 -4.06 16.48
CA THR A 84 1.46 -3.50 16.39
C THR A 84 2.03 -3.53 14.97
N THR A 85 3.01 -2.67 14.71
CA THR A 85 3.80 -2.71 13.46
C THR A 85 4.66 -3.96 13.35
N SER A 86 5.08 -4.52 14.49
CA SER A 86 5.78 -5.81 14.55
C SER A 86 4.93 -6.96 14.05
N ASP A 87 3.62 -6.94 14.32
CA ASP A 87 2.69 -7.96 13.82
C ASP A 87 2.51 -7.87 12.31
N LEU A 88 2.40 -6.63 11.77
CA LEU A 88 2.39 -6.44 10.31
C LEU A 88 3.69 -6.94 9.69
N ARG A 89 4.84 -6.62 10.30
CA ARG A 89 6.14 -7.11 9.81
C ARG A 89 6.19 -8.63 9.80
N ARG A 90 5.69 -9.28 10.86
CA ARG A 90 5.62 -10.75 10.95
C ARG A 90 4.73 -11.34 9.86
N ALA A 91 3.56 -10.75 9.64
CA ALA A 91 2.63 -11.18 8.59
C ALA A 91 3.25 -11.07 7.18
N LEU A 92 3.88 -9.93 6.86
CA LEU A 92 4.59 -9.73 5.60
C LEU A 92 5.75 -10.72 5.43
N LEU A 93 6.52 -10.96 6.51
CA LEU A 93 7.59 -11.94 6.48
C LEU A 93 7.06 -13.38 6.38
N SER A 94 5.83 -13.70 6.78
CA SER A 94 5.24 -15.02 6.54
C SER A 94 4.70 -15.19 5.12
N ALA A 95 4.28 -14.10 4.47
CA ALA A 95 3.70 -14.12 3.12
C ALA A 95 4.79 -14.24 2.04
N MET A 96 5.00 -15.44 1.51
CA MET A 96 6.05 -15.72 0.53
C MET A 96 5.99 -14.86 -0.74
N ASN A 97 4.79 -14.54 -1.21
CA ASN A 97 4.52 -13.61 -2.32
C ASN A 97 5.01 -12.19 -2.05
N LEU A 98 4.96 -11.72 -0.80
CA LEU A 98 5.21 -10.31 -0.46
C LEU A 98 6.62 -10.02 0.08
N ARG A 99 7.54 -11.00 -0.01
CA ARG A 99 8.92 -10.86 0.52
C ARG A 99 9.90 -10.14 -0.39
N ARG A 100 9.55 -9.90 -1.67
CA ARG A 100 10.47 -9.34 -2.68
C ARG A 100 10.47 -7.83 -2.73
#